data_AF-A0A951EY65-F1
#
_entry.id   AF-A0A951EY65-F1
#
_cell.length_a   1.000
_cell.length_b   1.000
_cell.length_c   1.000
_cell.angle_alpha   90.00
_cell.angle_beta   90.00
_cell.angle_gamma   90.00
#
_symmetry.space_group_name_H-M   'P 1'
#
loop_
_entity.id
_entity.type
_entity.pdbx_description
1 polymer ?
#
loop_
_entity_poly.entity_id
_entity_poly.type
_entity_poly.pdbx_seq_one_letter_code
_entity_poly.pdbx_strand_id
1 'polypeptide(L)'
;MGTRQDSSGCRQIAVAIELPRGPVVETLMEQGFAVFSINPKQLDRFRDRYSPAGAKDDQRDAFALADSLRTDMHCFHAVRLDEPIVIRLRELSRLDDDLRQEQNRLHNQLREQWHRFFPQLLRLSSAANEPWVWDLFQAAPLPLQATKL
;
A
#
# COMPACT_ATOMS: atom_id res chain seq x y z
N MET A 1 -6.41 13.10 -46.88
CA MET A 1 -5.80 11.77 -46.66
C MET A 1 -5.10 11.79 -45.32
N GLY A 2 -5.80 11.40 -44.25
CA GLY A 2 -5.23 11.22 -42.92
C GLY A 2 -5.57 9.79 -42.49
N THR A 3 -4.54 8.98 -42.28
CA THR A 3 -4.61 7.56 -41.99
C THR A 3 -5.38 7.31 -40.70
N ARG A 4 -6.52 6.62 -40.80
CA ARG A 4 -7.19 5.97 -39.68
C ARG A 4 -6.22 4.94 -39.11
N GLN A 5 -5.70 5.16 -37.90
CA GLN A 5 -5.12 4.08 -37.11
C GLN A 5 -6.29 3.22 -36.61
N ASP A 6 -6.41 2.02 -37.18
CA ASP A 6 -7.33 0.99 -36.71
C ASP A 6 -6.98 0.62 -35.25
N SER A 7 -7.71 1.19 -34.29
CA SER A 7 -7.68 0.82 -32.87
C SER A 7 -8.37 -0.53 -32.59
N SER A 8 -8.48 -1.40 -33.60
CA SER A 8 -9.21 -2.66 -33.55
C SER A 8 -8.38 -3.85 -33.01
N GLY A 9 -7.07 -3.67 -32.79
CA GLY A 9 -6.15 -4.73 -32.36
C GLY A 9 -6.00 -4.91 -30.85
N CYS A 10 -5.98 -3.84 -30.04
CA CYS A 10 -5.68 -3.95 -28.60
C CYS A 10 -6.81 -4.61 -27.79
N ARG A 11 -8.04 -4.67 -28.32
CA ARG A 11 -9.16 -5.39 -27.68
C ARG A 11 -9.05 -6.92 -27.77
N GLN A 12 -8.03 -7.47 -28.44
CA GLN A 12 -7.86 -8.93 -28.59
C GLN A 12 -7.04 -9.60 -27.48
N ILE A 13 -6.24 -8.84 -26.71
CA ILE A 13 -5.35 -9.41 -25.70
C ILE A 13 -5.88 -9.09 -24.30
N ALA A 14 -6.29 -10.15 -23.59
CA ALA A 14 -6.69 -10.09 -22.19
C ALA A 14 -5.48 -10.39 -21.30
N VAL A 15 -5.32 -9.61 -20.23
CA VAL A 15 -4.18 -9.70 -19.30
C VAL A 15 -4.70 -10.06 -17.92
N ALA A 16 -4.17 -11.14 -17.34
CA ALA A 16 -4.48 -11.55 -15.97
C ALA A 16 -3.47 -10.95 -14.99
N ILE A 17 -3.93 -10.38 -13.89
CA ILE A 17 -3.07 -9.89 -12.81
C ILE A 17 -3.65 -10.20 -11.44
N GLU A 18 -2.80 -10.48 -10.46
CA GLU A 18 -3.25 -10.69 -9.07
C GLU A 18 -3.64 -9.38 -8.38
N LEU A 19 -2.85 -8.33 -8.58
CA LEU A 19 -3.05 -7.04 -7.95
C LEU A 19 -3.74 -6.08 -8.95
N PRO A 20 -5.00 -5.67 -8.71
CA PRO A 20 -5.78 -4.85 -9.65
C PRO A 20 -5.33 -3.38 -9.72
N ARG A 21 -4.14 -3.03 -9.22
CA ARG A 21 -3.71 -1.63 -9.02
C ARG A 21 -2.20 -1.50 -9.22
N GLY A 22 -1.76 -0.28 -9.54
CA GLY A 22 -0.37 0.11 -9.62
C GLY A 22 0.09 0.45 -11.04
N PRO A 23 1.34 0.92 -11.20
CA PRO A 23 1.82 1.50 -12.46
C PRO A 23 1.72 0.55 -13.66
N VAL A 24 1.93 -0.75 -13.43
CA VAL A 24 1.84 -1.78 -14.49
C VAL A 24 0.40 -1.92 -15.00
N VAL A 25 -0.59 -1.95 -14.09
CA VAL A 25 -2.01 -2.04 -14.45
C VAL A 25 -2.43 -0.80 -15.23
N GLU A 26 -2.07 0.38 -14.72
CA GLU A 26 -2.37 1.67 -15.35
C GLU A 26 -1.79 1.71 -16.77
N THR A 27 -0.52 1.36 -16.95
CA THR A 27 0.14 1.31 -18.26
C THR A 27 -0.57 0.34 -19.21
N LEU A 28 -0.91 -0.87 -18.77
CA LEU A 28 -1.62 -1.85 -19.60
C LEU A 28 -3.00 -1.33 -20.04
N MET A 29 -3.73 -0.69 -19.13
CA MET A 29 -5.03 -0.11 -19.43
C MET A 29 -4.91 1.08 -20.40
N GLU A 30 -3.92 1.94 -20.23
CA GLU A 30 -3.63 3.06 -21.14
C GLU A 30 -3.26 2.59 -22.55
N GLN A 31 -2.56 1.46 -22.69
CA GLN A 31 -2.26 0.82 -23.98
C GLN A 31 -3.47 0.07 -24.58
N GLY A 32 -4.61 0.05 -23.89
CA GLY A 32 -5.87 -0.52 -24.38
C GLY A 32 -6.02 -2.03 -24.16
N PHE A 33 -5.21 -2.65 -23.31
CA PHE A 33 -5.36 -4.06 -22.95
C PHE A 33 -6.58 -4.28 -22.04
N ALA A 34 -7.24 -5.43 -22.18
CA ALA A 34 -8.31 -5.83 -21.28
C ALA A 34 -7.71 -6.50 -20.04
N VAL A 35 -7.57 -5.77 -18.93
CA VAL A 35 -6.96 -6.28 -17.69
C VAL A 35 -8.02 -6.90 -16.80
N PHE A 36 -7.75 -8.08 -16.26
CA PHE A 36 -8.61 -8.82 -15.33
C PHE A 36 -7.87 -9.12 -14.04
N SER A 37 -8.54 -8.88 -12.92
CA SER A 37 -7.98 -9.19 -11.61
C SER A 37 -8.38 -10.59 -11.18
N ILE A 38 -7.39 -11.41 -10.82
CA ILE A 38 -7.61 -12.76 -10.28
C ILE A 38 -7.20 -12.76 -8.81
N ASN A 39 -8.11 -13.19 -7.94
CA ASN A 39 -7.82 -13.26 -6.51
C ASN A 39 -6.67 -14.26 -6.26
N PRO A 40 -5.63 -13.92 -5.48
CA PRO A 40 -4.50 -14.83 -5.22
C PRO A 40 -4.92 -16.21 -4.68
N LYS A 41 -5.98 -16.27 -3.87
CA LYS A 41 -6.54 -17.52 -3.36
C LYS A 41 -7.23 -18.35 -4.44
N GLN A 42 -7.85 -17.72 -5.44
CA GLN A 42 -8.38 -18.44 -6.60
C GLN A 42 -7.24 -18.95 -7.47
N LEU A 43 -6.24 -18.11 -7.73
CA LEU A 43 -5.07 -18.48 -8.51
C LEU A 43 -4.34 -19.68 -7.90
N ASP A 44 -4.20 -19.72 -6.58
CA ASP A 44 -3.64 -20.88 -5.85
C ASP A 44 -4.36 -22.19 -6.22
N ARG A 45 -5.69 -22.18 -6.29
CA ARG A 45 -6.50 -23.34 -6.71
C ARG A 45 -6.32 -23.69 -8.19
N PHE A 46 -6.11 -22.70 -9.05
CA PHE A 46 -5.77 -22.95 -10.45
C PHE A 46 -4.36 -23.52 -10.61
N ARG A 47 -3.40 -23.11 -9.75
CA ARG A 47 -2.03 -23.63 -9.75
C ARG A 47 -1.99 -25.11 -9.38
N ASP A 48 -2.83 -25.54 -8.43
CA ASP A 48 -2.97 -26.96 -8.04
C ASP A 48 -3.27 -27.89 -9.24
N ARG A 49 -3.92 -27.38 -10.30
CA ARG A 49 -4.21 -28.13 -11.53
C ARG A 49 -2.94 -28.52 -12.31
N TYR A 50 -1.90 -27.70 -12.21
CA TYR A 50 -0.66 -27.84 -12.99
C TYR A 50 0.53 -28.30 -12.16
N SER A 51 0.47 -28.16 -10.84
CA SER A 51 1.50 -28.69 -9.97
C SER A 51 0.98 -29.06 -8.58
N PRO A 52 0.96 -30.37 -8.26
CA PRO A 52 0.64 -30.83 -6.91
C PRO A 52 1.80 -30.62 -5.92
N ALA A 53 3.01 -30.35 -6.39
CA ALA A 53 4.18 -30.07 -5.56
C ALA A 53 4.41 -28.55 -5.54
N GLY A 54 4.32 -27.93 -4.37
CA GLY A 54 4.40 -26.47 -4.17
C GLY A 54 5.73 -25.78 -4.54
N ALA A 55 6.56 -26.39 -5.39
CA ALA A 55 7.74 -25.75 -5.97
C ALA A 55 7.30 -24.54 -6.80
N LYS A 56 7.85 -23.37 -6.48
CA LYS A 56 7.57 -22.11 -7.20
C LYS A 56 8.23 -22.13 -8.58
N ASP A 57 7.47 -21.76 -9.60
CA ASP A 57 7.94 -21.64 -10.98
C ASP A 57 7.17 -20.48 -11.64
N ASP A 58 7.86 -19.37 -11.90
CA ASP A 58 7.23 -18.15 -12.43
C ASP A 58 6.65 -18.36 -13.83
N GLN A 59 7.23 -19.24 -14.65
CA GLN A 59 6.70 -19.55 -15.99
C GLN A 59 5.38 -20.32 -15.86
N ARG A 60 5.31 -21.25 -14.92
CA ARG A 60 4.08 -21.99 -14.62
C ARG A 60 3.02 -21.10 -13.98
N ASP A 61 3.42 -20.17 -13.12
CA ASP A 61 2.50 -19.21 -12.49
C ASP A 61 1.87 -18.28 -13.55
N ALA A 62 2.67 -17.78 -14.49
CA ALA A 62 2.19 -17.02 -15.64
C ALA A 62 1.26 -17.86 -16.53
N PHE A 63 1.58 -19.14 -16.75
CA PHE A 63 0.71 -20.05 -17.50
C PHE A 63 -0.62 -20.28 -16.79
N ALA A 64 -0.63 -20.51 -15.47
CA ALA A 64 -1.85 -20.72 -14.69
C ALA A 64 -2.75 -19.47 -14.71
N LEU A 65 -2.16 -18.27 -14.60
CA LEU A 65 -2.87 -16.99 -14.75
C LEU A 65 -3.50 -16.85 -16.15
N ALA A 66 -2.72 -17.09 -17.20
CA ALA A 66 -3.20 -16.97 -18.58
C ALA A 66 -4.28 -18.00 -18.92
N ASP A 67 -4.09 -19.25 -18.50
CA ASP A 67 -5.03 -20.33 -18.79
C ASP A 67 -6.34 -20.17 -18.02
N SER A 68 -6.28 -19.79 -16.74
CA SER A 68 -7.50 -19.49 -15.96
C SER A 68 -8.29 -18.35 -16.60
N LEU A 69 -7.64 -17.25 -16.99
CA LEU A 69 -8.29 -16.15 -17.70
C LEU A 69 -8.92 -16.64 -19.02
N ARG A 70 -8.23 -17.50 -19.77
CA ARG A 70 -8.74 -18.07 -21.02
C ARG A 70 -10.00 -18.93 -20.83
N THR A 71 -10.06 -19.73 -19.77
CA THR A 71 -11.19 -20.66 -19.54
C THR A 71 -12.36 -20.01 -18.82
N ASP A 72 -12.06 -19.12 -17.86
CA ASP A 72 -13.02 -18.63 -16.88
C ASP A 72 -13.14 -17.09 -16.90
N MET A 73 -12.84 -16.44 -18.03
CA MET A 73 -12.89 -14.97 -18.17
C MET A 73 -14.20 -14.35 -17.63
N HIS A 74 -15.32 -15.03 -17.86
CA HIS A 74 -16.65 -14.60 -17.41
C HIS A 74 -16.83 -14.59 -15.88
N CYS A 75 -15.98 -15.31 -15.15
CA CYS A 75 -15.94 -15.33 -13.69
C CYS A 75 -15.06 -14.21 -13.10
N PHE A 76 -14.25 -13.54 -13.92
CA PHE A 76 -13.30 -12.51 -13.45
C PHE A 76 -13.81 -11.09 -13.68
N HIS A 77 -13.39 -10.20 -12.78
CA HIS A 77 -13.69 -8.78 -12.93
C HIS A 77 -12.66 -8.11 -13.83
N ALA A 78 -13.16 -7.46 -14.88
CA ALA A 78 -12.35 -6.52 -15.66
C ALA A 78 -11.98 -5.33 -14.77
N VAL A 79 -10.69 -5.04 -14.69
CA VAL A 79 -10.18 -3.88 -13.97
C VAL A 79 -10.66 -2.62 -14.68
N ARG A 80 -11.15 -1.68 -13.87
CA ARG A 80 -11.54 -0.34 -14.32
C ARG A 80 -10.64 0.66 -13.63
N LEU A 81 -10.24 1.70 -14.35
CA LEU A 81 -9.55 2.83 -13.74
C LEU A 81 -10.52 3.46 -12.74
N ASP A 82 -10.04 3.62 -11.51
CA ASP A 82 -10.78 4.32 -10.49
C ASP A 82 -10.98 5.78 -10.90
N GLU A 83 -12.08 6.39 -10.46
CA GLU A 83 -12.28 7.82 -10.67
C GLU A 83 -11.15 8.63 -10.01
N PRO A 84 -10.74 9.77 -10.61
CA PRO A 84 -9.65 10.59 -10.06
C PRO A 84 -9.84 10.96 -8.58
N ILE A 85 -11.09 11.12 -8.13
CA ILE A 85 -11.42 11.40 -6.73
C ILE A 85 -11.10 10.22 -5.80
N VAL A 86 -11.34 8.99 -6.24
CA VAL A 86 -11.07 7.76 -5.48
C VAL A 86 -9.56 7.52 -5.38
N ILE A 87 -8.83 7.77 -6.47
CA ILE A 87 -7.36 7.72 -6.48
C ILE A 87 -6.80 8.72 -5.47
N ARG A 88 -7.26 9.99 -5.54
CA ARG A 88 -6.81 11.04 -4.62
C ARG A 88 -7.10 10.71 -3.16
N LEU A 89 -8.31 10.22 -2.86
CA LEU A 89 -8.68 9.84 -1.49
C LEU A 89 -7.77 8.73 -0.95
N ARG A 90 -7.44 7.75 -1.78
CA ARG A 90 -6.53 6.65 -1.42
C ARG A 90 -5.12 7.13 -1.13
N GLU A 91 -4.57 8.00 -1.98
CA GLU A 91 -3.23 8.57 -1.75
C GLU A 91 -3.19 9.42 -0.47
N LEU A 92 -4.23 10.23 -0.21
CA LEU A 92 -4.34 10.96 1.05
C LEU A 92 -4.43 10.03 2.26
N SER A 93 -5.16 8.92 2.17
CA SER A 93 -5.24 7.93 3.23
C SER A 93 -3.89 7.25 3.50
N ARG A 94 -3.11 6.93 2.45
CA ARG A 94 -1.76 6.37 2.60
C ARG A 94 -0.83 7.36 3.29
N LEU A 95 -0.84 8.63 2.84
CA LEU A 95 -0.04 9.69 3.45
C LEU A 95 -0.40 9.90 4.92
N ASP A 96 -1.68 9.85 5.27
CA ASP A 96 -2.15 9.94 6.67
C ASP A 96 -1.64 8.76 7.52
N ASP A 97 -1.70 7.53 7.00
CA ASP A 97 -1.16 6.35 7.68
C ASP A 97 0.37 6.41 7.85
N ASP A 98 1.09 6.84 6.83
CA ASP A 98 2.55 7.03 6.88
C ASP A 98 2.93 8.09 7.93
N LEU A 99 2.21 9.22 7.95
CA LEU A 99 2.42 10.29 8.94
C LEU A 99 2.10 9.82 10.36
N ARG A 100 1.06 8.99 10.57
CA ARG A 100 0.78 8.38 11.88
C ARG A 100 1.91 7.46 12.33
N GLN A 101 2.45 6.64 11.43
CA GLN A 101 3.58 5.77 11.76
C GLN A 101 4.81 6.59 12.15
N GLU A 102 5.09 7.66 11.40
CA GLU A 102 6.21 8.56 11.68
C GLU A 102 6.03 9.30 13.02
N GLN A 103 4.81 9.79 13.29
CA GLN A 103 4.47 10.42 14.56
C GLN A 103 4.69 9.45 15.73
N ASN A 104 4.23 8.20 15.62
CA ASN A 104 4.43 7.18 16.65
C ASN A 104 5.92 6.87 16.84
N ARG A 105 6.69 6.82 15.76
CA ARG A 105 8.15 6.62 15.81
C ARG A 105 8.84 7.76 16.57
N LEU A 106 8.53 9.01 16.22
CA LEU A 106 9.09 10.20 16.88
C LEU A 106 8.67 10.28 18.36
N HIS A 107 7.42 9.95 18.65
CA HIS A 107 6.92 9.87 20.03
C HIS A 107 7.72 8.86 20.87
N ASN A 108 7.93 7.66 20.35
CA ASN A 108 8.70 6.62 21.04
C ASN A 108 10.16 7.05 21.24
N GLN A 109 10.77 7.70 20.24
CA GLN A 109 12.12 8.24 20.36
C GLN A 109 12.20 9.33 21.44
N LEU A 110 11.24 10.26 21.49
CA LEU A 110 11.17 11.31 22.49
C LEU A 110 11.02 10.72 23.90
N ARG A 111 10.11 9.76 24.07
CA ARG A 111 9.90 9.06 25.35
C ARG A 111 11.18 8.35 25.82
N GLU A 112 11.94 7.75 24.92
CA GLU A 112 13.24 7.15 25.22
C GLU A 112 14.28 8.20 25.66
N GLN A 113 14.30 9.40 25.05
CA GLN A 113 15.15 10.49 25.51
C GLN A 113 14.76 10.94 26.93
N TRP A 114 13.46 11.04 27.22
CA TRP A 114 13.00 11.37 28.56
C TRP A 114 13.38 10.33 29.60
N HIS A 115 13.33 9.04 29.27
CA HIS A 115 13.80 7.98 30.17
C HIS A 115 15.26 8.16 30.56
N ARG A 116 16.11 8.59 29.63
CA ARG A 116 17.56 8.78 29.87
C ARG A 116 17.88 10.08 30.61
N PHE A 117 17.17 11.16 30.29
CA PHE A 117 17.53 12.51 30.73
C PHE A 117 16.68 13.04 31.89
N PHE A 118 15.38 12.72 31.93
CA PHE A 118 14.44 13.22 32.93
C PHE A 118 13.30 12.23 33.26
N PRO A 119 13.62 11.05 33.83
CA PRO A 119 12.65 9.97 34.05
C PRO A 119 11.50 10.33 35.01
N GLN A 120 11.68 11.35 35.87
CA GLN A 120 10.63 11.84 36.76
C GLN A 120 9.46 12.46 35.98
N LEU A 121 9.73 13.08 34.83
CA LEU A 121 8.71 13.64 33.95
C LEU A 121 7.73 12.56 33.46
N LEU A 122 8.23 11.35 33.20
CA LEU A 122 7.42 10.23 32.74
C LEU A 122 6.46 9.68 33.82
N ARG A 123 6.64 10.06 35.09
CA ARG A 123 5.68 9.79 36.17
C ARG A 123 4.50 10.76 36.13
N LEU A 124 4.70 11.96 35.58
CA LEU A 124 3.69 13.01 35.48
C LEU A 124 2.94 12.95 34.14
N SER A 125 3.64 12.61 33.05
CA SER A 125 3.05 12.34 31.75
C SER A 125 3.62 11.05 31.16
N SER A 126 2.81 10.00 31.14
CA SER A 126 3.19 8.72 30.53
C SER A 126 3.29 8.82 29.00
N ALA A 127 2.46 9.66 28.39
CA ALA A 127 2.48 9.94 26.96
C ALA A 127 3.69 10.79 26.56
N ALA A 128 4.22 11.65 27.43
CA ALA A 128 5.46 12.41 27.21
C ALA A 128 5.47 13.35 25.99
N ASN A 129 4.33 13.52 25.31
CA ASN A 129 4.12 14.42 24.17
C ASN A 129 2.92 15.36 24.38
N GLU A 130 2.43 15.47 25.60
CA GLU A 130 1.35 16.40 25.95
C GLU A 130 1.81 17.85 25.77
N PRO A 131 0.94 18.79 25.36
CA PRO A 131 1.33 20.18 25.10
C PRO A 131 2.09 20.85 26.24
N TRP A 132 1.65 20.64 27.49
CA TRP A 132 2.29 21.25 28.66
C TRP A 132 3.72 20.73 28.89
N VAL A 133 4.05 19.51 28.44
CA VAL A 133 5.41 18.96 28.53
C VAL A 133 6.35 19.78 27.64
N TRP A 134 5.86 20.24 26.50
CA TRP A 134 6.61 21.15 25.63
C TRP A 134 6.75 22.53 26.26
N ASP A 135 5.69 23.05 26.88
CA ASP A 135 5.75 24.34 27.59
C ASP A 135 6.77 24.30 28.74
N LEU A 136 6.78 23.21 29.51
CA LEU A 136 7.77 22.96 30.56
C LEU A 136 9.19 22.90 29.99
N PHE A 137 9.40 22.19 28.88
CA PHE A 137 10.72 22.08 28.27
C PHE A 137 11.22 23.42 27.70
N GLN A 138 10.33 24.24 27.15
CA GLN A 138 10.67 25.60 26.70
C GLN A 138 11.04 26.52 27.87
N ALA A 139 10.33 26.40 28.99
CA ALA A 139 10.59 27.21 30.18
C ALA A 139 11.81 26.73 31.00
N ALA A 140 12.03 25.42 31.05
CA ALA A 140 13.08 24.77 31.83
C ALA A 140 13.63 23.54 31.07
N PRO A 141 14.57 23.74 30.12
CA PRO A 141 15.13 22.66 29.32
C PRO A 141 16.01 21.68 30.12
N LEU A 142 16.47 22.08 31.31
CA LEU A 142 17.28 21.24 32.20
C LEU A 142 16.47 20.80 33.44
N PRO A 143 16.59 19.54 33.90
CA PRO A 143 15.86 19.03 35.07
C PRO A 143 16.08 19.87 36.33
N LEU A 144 17.30 20.39 36.52
CA LEU A 144 17.66 21.24 37.66
C LEU A 144 16.92 22.58 37.67
N GLN A 145 16.51 23.09 36.51
CA GLN A 145 15.73 24.31 36.40
C GLN A 145 14.25 24.04 36.68
N ALA A 146 13.75 22.86 36.26
CA ALA A 146 12.38 22.44 36.50
C ALA A 146 12.07 22.18 37.98
N THR A 147 13.08 21.87 38.83
CA THR A 147 12.89 21.69 40.27
C THR A 147 12.39 22.95 40.99
N LYS A 148 12.51 24.14 40.37
CA LYS A 148 12.15 25.44 40.96
C LYS A 148 10.81 25.99 40.46
N LEU A 149 10.15 25.27 39.55
CA LEU A 149 8.81 25.57 39.02
C LEU A 149 7.77 24.75 39.78
#